data_AF-A0A645FNV8-F1
#
_entry.id   AF-A0A645FNV8-F1
#
_cell.length_a   1.000
_cell.length_b   1.000
_cell.length_c   1.000
_cell.angle_alpha   90.00
_cell.angle_beta   90.00
_cell.angle_gamma   90.00
#
_symmetry.space_group_name_H-M   'P 1'
#
loop_
_entity.id
_entity.type
_entity.pdbx_description
1 polymer ?
#
loop_
_entity_poly.entity_id
_entity_poly.type
_entity_poly.pdbx_seq_one_letter_code
_entity_poly.pdbx_strand_id
1 'polypeptide(L)'
;MKEDKETVKKAIQPALDYLVELNKYLWNEGKSFPADSTQLDNMFKDNEVVMNMTYTAYAVARGIENGSYTDTTKTFLFDKGTIGNTNYMAIAKNSGNKAGAMVAINEMISAEIQASRLEKLKTIPVVDNNKLSKEEKAEFDKVDIGKGTIAQDELLSKRLPEMPAGLVPIIEEIWLEEVVGK
;
A
#
# COMPACT_ATOMS: atom_id res chain seq x y z
N MET A 1 18.21 -4.60 14.97
CA MET A 1 18.77 -3.27 15.31
C MET A 1 18.18 -2.85 16.65
N LYS A 2 18.92 -2.12 17.49
CA LYS A 2 18.35 -1.58 18.73
C LYS A 2 17.40 -0.44 18.38
N GLU A 3 16.21 -0.43 18.98
CA GLU A 3 15.17 0.56 18.74
C GLU A 3 15.47 1.86 19.52
N ASP A 4 16.60 2.50 19.20
CA ASP A 4 16.97 3.81 19.71
C ASP A 4 17.34 4.78 18.58
N LYS A 5 17.09 6.06 18.82
CA LYS A 5 17.18 7.12 17.82
C LYS A 5 18.54 7.21 17.14
N GLU A 6 19.63 7.17 17.90
CA GLU A 6 21.00 7.26 17.35
C GLU A 6 21.32 6.09 16.42
N THR A 7 20.98 4.87 16.86
CA THR A 7 21.23 3.67 16.06
C THR A 7 20.39 3.68 14.78
N VAL A 8 19.11 4.03 14.89
CA VAL A 8 18.18 4.11 13.75
C VAL A 8 18.61 5.19 12.77
N LYS A 9 18.89 6.41 13.25
CA LYS A 9 19.34 7.54 12.43
C LYS A 9 20.58 7.17 11.63
N LYS A 10 21.59 6.59 12.28
CA LYS A 10 22.81 6.14 11.59
C LYS A 10 22.51 5.12 10.49
N ALA A 11 21.58 4.20 10.72
CA ALA A 11 21.21 3.18 9.74
C ALA A 11 20.44 3.75 8.54
N ILE A 12 19.60 4.77 8.75
CA ILE A 12 18.77 5.37 7.70
C ILE A 12 19.35 6.65 7.10
N GLN A 13 20.52 7.12 7.56
CA GLN A 13 21.14 8.37 7.12
C GLN A 13 21.22 8.52 5.58
N PRO A 14 21.61 7.49 4.80
CA PRO A 14 21.64 7.61 3.34
C PRO A 14 20.27 7.91 2.72
N ALA A 15 19.18 7.44 3.35
CA ALA A 15 17.83 7.72 2.89
C ALA A 15 17.41 9.16 3.26
N LEU A 16 17.80 9.65 4.43
CA LEU A 16 17.54 11.04 4.85
C LEU A 16 18.22 12.02 3.90
N ASP A 17 19.51 11.81 3.62
CA ASP A 17 20.29 12.66 2.72
C ASP A 17 19.65 12.73 1.33
N TYR A 18 19.21 11.58 0.82
CA TYR A 18 18.53 11.50 -0.47
C TYR A 18 17.17 12.21 -0.47
N LEU A 19 16.39 12.09 0.60
CA LEU A 19 15.08 12.75 0.70
C LEU A 19 15.22 14.26 0.82
N VAL A 20 16.26 14.76 1.50
CA VAL A 20 16.62 16.20 1.50
C VAL A 20 17.04 16.66 0.10
N GLU A 21 17.83 15.87 -0.64
CA GLU A 21 18.21 16.20 -2.02
C GLU A 21 16.98 16.35 -2.93
N LEU A 22 15.92 15.56 -2.68
CA LEU A 22 14.68 15.61 -3.43
C LEU A 22 13.83 16.86 -3.15
N ASN A 23 13.98 17.53 -2.01
CA ASN A 23 13.07 18.62 -1.58
C ASN A 23 12.82 19.66 -2.67
N LYS A 24 13.86 20.11 -3.39
CA LYS A 24 13.73 21.07 -4.51
C LYS A 24 12.82 20.63 -5.67
N TYR A 25 12.53 19.33 -5.78
CA TYR A 25 11.65 18.75 -6.80
C TYR A 25 10.28 18.34 -6.24
N LEU A 26 10.13 18.31 -4.91
CA LEU A 26 8.87 17.99 -4.26
C LEU A 26 7.95 19.21 -4.24
N TRP A 27 6.67 18.96 -3.95
CA TRP A 27 5.68 20.02 -3.82
C TRP A 27 6.14 21.08 -2.81
N ASN A 28 5.92 22.36 -3.14
CA ASN A 28 6.38 23.51 -2.36
C ASN A 28 7.88 23.46 -1.98
N GLU A 29 8.73 22.90 -2.84
CA GLU A 29 10.18 22.77 -2.62
C GLU A 29 10.53 22.06 -1.30
N GLY A 30 9.67 21.15 -0.81
CA GLY A 30 9.88 20.42 0.45
C GLY A 30 9.73 21.27 1.73
N LYS A 31 9.33 22.54 1.60
CA LYS A 31 9.04 23.44 2.75
C LYS A 31 7.85 22.94 3.55
N SER A 32 6.92 22.26 2.90
CA SER A 32 5.76 21.59 3.49
C SER A 32 5.38 20.39 2.66
N PHE A 33 4.69 19.43 3.27
CA PHE A 33 4.19 18.23 2.61
C PHE A 33 2.66 18.18 2.71
N PRO A 34 1.96 17.47 1.82
CA PRO A 34 0.55 17.13 2.04
C PRO A 34 0.38 16.49 3.42
N ALA A 35 -0.66 16.88 4.14
CA ALA A 35 -0.90 16.46 5.51
C ALA A 35 -1.16 14.95 5.62
N ASP A 36 -1.72 14.35 4.57
CA ASP A 36 -2.00 12.92 4.48
C ASP A 36 -2.06 12.41 3.03
N SER A 37 -2.24 11.10 2.86
CA SER A 37 -2.35 10.45 1.55
C SER A 37 -3.59 10.88 0.77
N THR A 38 -4.66 11.29 1.45
CA THR A 38 -5.90 11.75 0.79
C THR A 38 -5.66 13.10 0.12
N GLN A 39 -4.96 14.01 0.81
CA GLN A 39 -4.56 15.28 0.22
C GLN A 39 -3.62 15.08 -0.97
N LEU A 40 -2.61 14.21 -0.86
CA LEU A 40 -1.72 13.89 -1.98
C LEU A 40 -2.48 13.31 -3.17
N ASP A 41 -3.46 12.44 -2.94
CA ASP A 41 -4.28 11.85 -4.00
C ASP A 41 -5.15 12.90 -4.71
N ASN A 42 -5.73 13.85 -3.98
CA ASN A 42 -6.48 14.96 -4.59
C ASN A 42 -5.56 15.85 -5.42
N MET A 43 -4.39 16.21 -4.90
CA MET A 43 -3.38 16.98 -5.65
C MET A 43 -2.94 16.27 -6.93
N PHE A 44 -2.82 14.95 -6.90
CA PHE A 44 -2.51 14.17 -8.10
C PHE A 44 -3.65 14.21 -9.13
N LYS A 45 -4.90 14.07 -8.70
CA LYS A 45 -6.09 14.19 -9.57
C LYS A 45 -6.22 15.58 -10.20
N ASP A 46 -5.86 16.60 -9.45
CA ASP A 46 -5.87 18.00 -9.88
C ASP A 46 -4.61 18.39 -10.71
N ASN A 47 -3.71 17.44 -10.97
CA ASN A 47 -2.44 17.62 -11.68
C ASN A 47 -1.45 18.60 -11.00
N GLU A 48 -1.58 18.82 -9.69
CA GLU A 48 -0.61 19.61 -8.91
C GLU A 48 0.70 18.83 -8.67
N VAL A 49 0.63 17.50 -8.68
CA VAL A 49 1.79 16.60 -8.57
C VAL A 49 1.73 15.52 -9.65
N VAL A 50 2.90 15.08 -10.11
CA VAL A 50 3.03 14.04 -11.14
C VAL A 50 3.09 12.61 -10.56
N MET A 51 3.15 12.48 -9.23
CA MET A 51 3.27 11.19 -8.54
C MET A 51 2.42 11.17 -7.27
N ASN A 52 1.70 10.08 -7.06
CA ASN A 52 0.98 9.75 -5.84
C ASN A 52 1.56 8.48 -5.20
N MET A 53 1.33 8.29 -3.90
CA MET A 53 1.72 7.11 -3.14
C MET A 53 0.48 6.44 -2.54
N THR A 54 0.36 5.13 -2.68
CA THR A 54 -0.80 4.38 -2.15
C THR A 54 -0.43 2.95 -1.77
N TYR A 55 -1.09 2.44 -0.72
CA TYR A 55 -1.01 1.04 -0.33
C TYR A 55 -1.95 0.13 -1.15
N THR A 56 -2.83 0.69 -1.97
CA THR A 56 -3.75 -0.12 -2.79
C THR A 56 -3.09 -0.47 -4.12
N ALA A 57 -2.65 -1.72 -4.26
CA ALA A 57 -1.93 -2.24 -5.43
C ALA A 57 -2.53 -1.86 -6.79
N TYR A 58 -3.86 -1.85 -6.88
CA TYR A 58 -4.60 -1.60 -8.12
C TYR A 58 -5.45 -0.32 -8.05
N ALA A 59 -5.03 0.67 -7.24
CA ALA A 59 -5.71 1.96 -7.15
C ALA A 59 -5.84 2.63 -8.52
N VAL A 60 -4.83 2.49 -9.37
CA VAL A 60 -4.79 3.12 -10.70
C VAL A 60 -5.90 2.59 -11.59
N ALA A 61 -6.09 1.27 -11.66
CA ALA A 61 -7.18 0.68 -12.43
C ALA A 61 -8.55 1.20 -12.00
N ARG A 62 -8.81 1.22 -10.69
CA ARG A 62 -10.05 1.77 -10.11
C ARG A 62 -10.21 3.27 -10.41
N GLY A 63 -9.13 4.03 -10.35
CA GLY A 63 -9.13 5.46 -10.64
C GLY A 63 -9.40 5.77 -12.10
N ILE A 64 -8.89 4.95 -13.03
CA ILE A 64 -9.19 5.06 -14.46
C ILE A 64 -10.65 4.65 -14.71
N GLU A 65 -11.11 3.55 -14.10
CA GLU A 65 -12.47 3.04 -14.25
C GLU A 65 -13.53 4.05 -13.80
N ASN A 66 -13.30 4.76 -12.70
CA ASN A 66 -14.22 5.78 -12.18
C ASN A 66 -13.96 7.20 -12.71
N GLY A 67 -13.00 7.37 -13.63
CA GLY A 67 -12.66 8.65 -14.25
C GLY A 67 -11.92 9.65 -13.37
N SER A 68 -11.48 9.25 -12.17
CA SER A 68 -10.68 10.14 -11.29
C SER A 68 -9.21 10.23 -11.71
N TYR A 69 -8.68 9.22 -12.41
CA TYR A 69 -7.35 9.26 -13.01
C TYR A 69 -7.43 9.22 -14.54
N THR A 70 -6.43 9.80 -15.19
CA THR A 70 -6.28 9.71 -16.65
C THR A 70 -5.90 8.30 -17.09
N ASP A 71 -6.21 7.95 -18.35
CA ASP A 71 -5.84 6.66 -18.96
C ASP A 71 -4.33 6.46 -19.14
N THR A 72 -3.54 7.53 -18.98
CA THR A 72 -2.07 7.50 -19.02
C THR A 72 -1.43 7.19 -17.67
N THR A 73 -2.20 7.21 -16.57
CA THR A 73 -1.68 6.90 -15.23
C THR A 73 -1.22 5.44 -15.16
N LYS A 74 -0.03 5.22 -14.58
CA LYS A 74 0.56 3.89 -14.42
C LYS A 74 1.18 3.75 -13.03
N THR A 75 1.07 2.55 -12.45
CA THR A 75 1.92 2.15 -11.32
C THR A 75 3.30 1.74 -11.80
N PHE A 76 4.29 1.86 -10.92
CA PHE A 76 5.64 1.38 -11.14
C PHE A 76 6.18 0.75 -9.86
N LEU A 77 7.27 -0.01 -9.97
CA LEU A 77 7.90 -0.72 -8.87
C LEU A 77 9.39 -0.43 -8.87
N PHE A 78 9.94 -0.08 -7.72
CA PHE A 78 11.39 0.10 -7.59
C PHE A 78 12.13 -1.24 -7.78
N ASP A 79 13.36 -1.18 -8.29
CA ASP A 79 14.17 -2.38 -8.50
C ASP A 79 14.42 -3.17 -7.22
N LYS A 80 14.57 -2.47 -6.09
CA LYS A 80 14.72 -3.07 -4.76
C LYS A 80 13.39 -3.47 -4.11
N GLY A 81 12.27 -3.24 -4.78
CA GLY A 81 10.95 -3.55 -4.27
C GLY A 81 10.32 -2.45 -3.41
N THR A 82 9.15 -2.76 -2.87
CA THR A 82 8.36 -1.89 -1.99
C THR A 82 7.86 -2.69 -0.80
N ILE A 83 7.49 -1.98 0.28
CA ILE A 83 6.85 -2.60 1.43
C ILE A 83 5.49 -3.15 0.99
N GLY A 84 5.24 -4.42 1.27
CA GLY A 84 3.91 -5.00 1.12
C GLY A 84 3.41 -5.50 2.46
N ASN A 85 2.24 -5.00 2.86
CA ASN A 85 1.60 -5.35 4.11
C ASN A 85 0.35 -6.19 3.88
N THR A 86 -0.28 -6.59 4.98
CA THR A 86 -1.51 -7.39 4.96
C THR A 86 -2.45 -6.83 6.01
N ASN A 87 -3.71 -6.65 5.64
CA ASN A 87 -4.75 -6.26 6.57
C ASN A 87 -5.24 -7.51 7.32
N TYR A 88 -5.32 -7.43 8.64
CA TYR A 88 -5.77 -8.54 9.49
C TYR A 88 -7.14 -8.24 10.08
N MET A 89 -7.97 -9.28 10.20
CA MET A 89 -9.15 -9.25 11.05
C MET A 89 -8.86 -10.00 12.34
N ALA A 90 -9.25 -9.42 13.47
CA ALA A 90 -9.06 -10.01 14.78
C ALA A 90 -10.37 -10.04 15.56
N ILE A 91 -10.53 -11.05 16.42
CA ILE A 91 -11.65 -11.14 17.36
C ILE A 91 -11.15 -10.64 18.71
N ALA A 92 -11.70 -9.52 19.18
CA ALA A 92 -11.36 -8.97 20.48
C ALA A 92 -11.66 -9.99 21.60
N LYS A 93 -10.78 -10.06 22.61
CA LYS A 93 -10.92 -10.99 23.75
C LYS A 93 -12.27 -10.82 24.47
N ASN A 94 -12.75 -9.59 24.58
CA ASN A 94 -14.03 -9.23 25.19
C ASN A 94 -15.22 -9.20 24.20
N SER A 95 -15.07 -9.70 22.96
CA SER A 95 -16.19 -9.77 22.02
C SER A 95 -17.36 -10.55 22.61
N GLY A 96 -18.54 -9.94 22.56
CA GLY A 96 -19.81 -10.49 23.03
C GLY A 96 -20.39 -11.59 22.12
N ASN A 97 -19.87 -11.72 20.89
CA ASN A 97 -20.27 -12.79 19.96
C ASN A 97 -19.06 -13.30 19.15
N LYS A 98 -18.24 -14.13 19.76
CA LYS A 98 -17.05 -14.72 19.10
C LYS A 98 -17.42 -15.68 17.98
N ALA A 99 -18.49 -16.47 18.15
CA ALA A 99 -18.95 -17.42 17.14
C ALA A 99 -19.36 -16.71 15.84
N GLY A 100 -20.19 -15.66 15.95
CA GLY A 100 -20.58 -14.84 14.80
C GLY A 100 -19.39 -14.17 14.12
N ALA A 101 -18.43 -13.66 14.91
CA ALA A 101 -17.21 -13.08 14.36
C ALA A 101 -16.36 -14.10 13.58
N MET A 102 -16.25 -15.34 14.06
CA MET A 102 -15.54 -16.42 13.33
C MET A 102 -16.24 -16.75 12.01
N VAL A 103 -17.58 -16.81 11.99
CA VAL A 103 -18.34 -17.05 10.75
C VAL A 103 -18.11 -15.92 9.74
N ALA A 104 -18.17 -14.67 10.17
CA ALA A 104 -17.91 -13.52 9.30
C ALA A 104 -16.48 -13.51 8.76
N ILE A 105 -15.49 -13.88 9.58
CA ILE A 105 -14.09 -13.98 9.14
C ILE A 105 -13.91 -15.13 8.13
N ASN A 106 -14.52 -16.29 8.37
CA ASN A 106 -14.50 -17.42 7.44
C ASN A 106 -15.11 -17.04 6.09
N GLU A 107 -16.23 -16.32 6.09
CA GLU A 107 -16.86 -15.83 4.87
C GLU A 107 -15.96 -14.83 4.14
N MET A 108 -15.35 -13.90 4.86
CA MET A 108 -14.47 -12.89 4.27
C MET A 108 -13.23 -13.49 3.57
N ILE A 109 -12.78 -14.67 3.97
CA ILE A 109 -11.65 -15.38 3.35
C ILE A 109 -12.09 -16.42 2.30
N SER A 110 -13.40 -16.57 2.03
CA SER A 110 -13.90 -17.47 1.00
C SER A 110 -13.41 -17.04 -0.38
N ALA A 111 -13.22 -17.99 -1.29
CA ALA A 111 -12.77 -17.70 -2.66
C ALA A 111 -13.74 -16.76 -3.39
N GLU A 112 -15.04 -16.96 -3.23
CA GLU A 112 -16.09 -16.12 -3.81
C GLU A 112 -15.96 -14.65 -3.36
N ILE A 113 -15.87 -14.42 -2.05
CA ILE A 113 -15.74 -13.05 -1.52
C ILE A 113 -14.41 -12.44 -1.93
N GLN A 114 -13.32 -13.21 -1.94
CA GLN A 114 -12.00 -12.72 -2.36
C GLN A 114 -11.96 -12.35 -3.85
N ALA A 115 -12.61 -13.13 -4.73
CA ALA A 115 -12.76 -12.80 -6.15
C ALA A 115 -13.60 -11.53 -6.34
N SER A 116 -14.74 -11.41 -5.64
CA SER A 116 -15.59 -10.20 -5.64
C SER A 116 -14.83 -8.97 -5.15
N ARG A 117 -13.98 -9.10 -4.14
CA ARG A 117 -13.12 -8.01 -3.66
C ARG A 117 -12.02 -7.65 -4.66
N LEU A 118 -11.42 -8.63 -5.33
CA LEU A 118 -10.47 -8.37 -6.42
C LEU A 118 -11.13 -7.61 -7.56
N GLU A 119 -12.34 -8.00 -7.95
CA GLU A 119 -13.09 -7.36 -9.03
C GLU A 119 -13.48 -5.92 -8.68
N LYS A 120 -14.11 -5.72 -7.50
CA LYS A 120 -14.75 -4.45 -7.14
C LYS A 120 -13.87 -3.49 -6.37
N LEU A 121 -13.10 -4.02 -5.41
CA LEU A 121 -12.23 -3.20 -4.55
C LEU A 121 -10.80 -3.12 -5.10
N LYS A 122 -10.47 -3.96 -6.08
CA LYS A 122 -9.13 -4.09 -6.66
C LYS A 122 -8.08 -4.36 -5.56
N THR A 123 -8.39 -5.27 -4.65
CA THR A 123 -7.48 -5.70 -3.57
C THR A 123 -6.90 -7.06 -3.86
N ILE A 124 -5.59 -7.24 -3.67
CA ILE A 124 -4.91 -8.53 -3.82
C ILE A 124 -5.57 -9.58 -2.89
N PRO A 125 -5.99 -10.74 -3.41
CA PRO A 125 -6.58 -11.81 -2.62
C PRO A 125 -5.59 -12.42 -1.63
N VAL A 126 -6.10 -12.95 -0.51
CA VAL A 126 -5.28 -13.68 0.48
C VAL A 126 -5.32 -15.20 0.32
N VAL A 127 -6.00 -15.70 -0.71
CA VAL A 127 -6.13 -17.14 -0.99
C VAL A 127 -4.89 -17.69 -1.69
N ASP A 128 -4.58 -18.95 -1.38
CA ASP A 128 -3.51 -19.69 -2.06
C ASP A 128 -4.08 -20.33 -3.34
N ASN A 129 -3.63 -19.85 -4.50
CA ASN A 129 -4.08 -20.36 -5.80
C ASN A 129 -3.89 -21.87 -5.95
N ASN A 130 -2.92 -22.49 -5.27
CA ASN A 130 -2.72 -23.94 -5.36
C ASN A 130 -3.78 -24.76 -4.61
N LYS A 131 -4.52 -24.13 -3.70
CA LYS A 131 -5.57 -24.77 -2.88
C LYS A 131 -6.98 -24.56 -3.42
N LEU A 132 -7.13 -23.67 -4.41
CA LEU A 132 -8.41 -23.41 -5.06
C LEU A 132 -8.83 -24.59 -5.97
N SER A 133 -10.11 -24.91 -5.93
CA SER A 133 -10.79 -25.75 -6.91
C SER A 133 -10.73 -25.15 -8.33
N LYS A 134 -11.17 -25.91 -9.33
CA LYS A 134 -11.17 -25.42 -10.72
C LYS A 134 -12.19 -24.30 -10.91
N GLU A 135 -13.33 -24.44 -10.25
CA GLU A 135 -14.43 -23.49 -10.27
C GLU A 135 -14.02 -22.17 -9.61
N GLU A 136 -13.38 -22.24 -8.45
CA GLU A 136 -12.87 -21.03 -7.76
C GLU A 136 -11.78 -20.33 -8.57
N LYS A 137 -10.85 -21.06 -9.18
CA LYS A 137 -9.83 -20.46 -10.08
C LYS A 137 -10.48 -19.71 -11.23
N ALA A 138 -11.50 -20.30 -11.85
CA ALA A 138 -12.23 -19.66 -12.93
C ALA A 138 -12.90 -18.35 -12.50
N GLU A 139 -13.26 -18.16 -11.23
CA GLU A 139 -13.77 -16.87 -10.74
C GLU A 139 -12.68 -15.79 -10.72
N PHE A 140 -11.46 -16.13 -10.31
CA PHE A 140 -10.33 -15.18 -10.36
C PHE A 140 -9.87 -14.89 -11.79
N ASP A 141 -9.82 -15.91 -12.65
CA ASP A 141 -9.36 -15.78 -14.04
C ASP A 141 -10.28 -14.86 -14.89
N LYS A 142 -11.54 -14.69 -14.49
CA LYS A 142 -12.49 -13.76 -15.14
C LYS A 142 -12.23 -12.29 -14.78
N VAL A 143 -11.49 -12.01 -13.71
CA VAL A 143 -11.35 -10.65 -13.21
C VAL A 143 -10.39 -9.85 -14.08
N ASP A 144 -10.91 -8.84 -14.77
CA ASP A 144 -10.08 -7.79 -15.36
C ASP A 144 -9.56 -6.85 -14.26
N ILE A 145 -8.25 -6.93 -14.00
CA ILE A 145 -7.57 -6.06 -13.04
C ILE A 145 -7.60 -4.60 -13.50
N GLY A 146 -7.66 -4.35 -14.80
CA GLY A 146 -7.69 -3.02 -15.40
C GLY A 146 -6.32 -2.44 -15.72
N LYS A 147 -6.33 -1.31 -16.42
CA LYS A 147 -5.14 -0.67 -17.01
C LYS A 147 -4.25 0.00 -15.96
N GLY A 148 -3.00 0.22 -16.35
CA GLY A 148 -2.04 1.01 -15.56
C GLY A 148 -1.57 0.31 -14.28
N THR A 149 -1.72 -1.01 -14.20
CA THR A 149 -1.32 -1.84 -13.05
C THR A 149 -0.15 -2.75 -13.40
N ILE A 150 0.45 -3.36 -12.37
CA ILE A 150 1.49 -4.38 -12.47
C ILE A 150 0.88 -5.73 -12.08
N ALA A 151 1.31 -6.81 -12.72
CA ALA A 151 0.83 -8.16 -12.42
C ALA A 151 1.12 -8.56 -10.96
N GLN A 152 0.20 -9.35 -10.37
CA GLN A 152 0.29 -9.72 -8.95
C GLN A 152 1.58 -10.46 -8.59
N ASP A 153 1.99 -11.40 -9.43
CA ASP A 153 3.20 -12.20 -9.27
C ASP A 153 4.46 -11.30 -9.28
N GLU A 154 4.51 -10.31 -10.17
CA GLU A 154 5.57 -9.32 -10.20
C GLU A 154 5.59 -8.47 -8.90
N LEU A 155 4.44 -7.97 -8.46
CA LEU A 155 4.33 -7.22 -7.19
C LEU A 155 4.81 -8.06 -6.00
N LEU A 156 4.39 -9.32 -5.92
CA LEU A 156 4.76 -10.21 -4.83
C LEU A 156 6.24 -10.61 -4.87
N SER A 157 6.85 -10.70 -6.06
CA SER A 157 8.26 -11.06 -6.24
C SER A 157 9.23 -10.02 -5.66
N LYS A 158 8.86 -8.73 -5.63
CA LYS A 158 9.66 -7.66 -5.03
C LYS A 158 9.06 -7.10 -3.73
N ARG A 159 8.22 -7.88 -3.05
CA ARG A 159 7.65 -7.47 -1.76
C ARG A 159 8.70 -7.50 -0.67
N LEU A 160 8.85 -6.39 0.03
CA LEU A 160 9.62 -6.28 1.27
C LEU A 160 8.69 -6.38 2.49
N PRO A 161 9.16 -6.97 3.62
CA PRO A 161 8.38 -6.99 4.85
C PRO A 161 8.24 -5.59 5.46
N GLU A 162 7.21 -5.41 6.29
CA GLU A 162 7.10 -4.22 7.14
C GLU A 162 8.24 -4.19 8.17
N MET A 163 8.62 -2.97 8.56
CA MET A 163 9.57 -2.77 9.64
C MET A 163 8.94 -3.14 10.99
N PRO A 164 9.74 -3.58 11.98
CA PRO A 164 9.29 -3.71 13.36
C PRO A 164 8.54 -2.45 13.84
N ALA A 165 7.37 -2.64 14.45
CA ALA A 165 6.48 -1.53 14.82
C ALA A 165 7.13 -0.51 15.76
N GLY A 166 8.07 -0.94 16.62
CA GLY A 166 8.80 -0.04 17.53
C GLY A 166 9.73 0.94 16.83
N LEU A 167 10.15 0.65 15.59
CA LEU A 167 10.98 1.56 14.79
C LEU A 167 10.21 2.71 14.16
N VAL A 168 8.92 2.53 13.88
CA VAL A 168 8.09 3.50 13.16
C VAL A 168 8.09 4.88 13.84
N PRO A 169 7.73 5.01 15.14
CA PRO A 169 7.71 6.33 15.79
C PRO A 169 9.09 6.98 15.84
N ILE A 170 10.17 6.20 15.93
CA ILE A 170 11.55 6.71 15.95
C ILE A 170 11.90 7.29 14.57
N ILE A 171 11.52 6.60 13.49
CA ILE A 171 11.76 7.05 12.12
C ILE A 171 10.93 8.30 11.81
N GLU A 172 9.67 8.35 12.26
CA GLU A 172 8.81 9.54 12.13
C GLU A 172 9.41 10.76 12.82
N GLU A 173 9.92 10.59 14.05
CA GLU A 173 10.60 11.66 14.78
C GLU A 173 11.84 12.16 14.02
N ILE A 174 12.71 11.26 13.56
CA ILE A 174 13.91 11.61 12.79
C ILE A 174 13.54 12.31 11.48
N TRP A 175 12.50 11.85 10.78
CA TRP A 175 12.02 12.45 9.54
C TRP A 175 11.61 13.93 9.72
N LEU A 176 10.84 14.21 10.77
CA LEU A 176 10.40 15.56 11.09
C LEU A 176 11.57 16.51 11.42
N GLU A 177 12.63 15.99 12.04
CA GLU A 177 13.81 16.79 12.42
C GLU A 177 14.78 17.03 11.27
N GLU A 178 14.97 16.03 10.42
CA GLU A 178 16.07 15.97 9.46
C GLU A 178 15.64 16.25 8.01
N VAL A 179 14.34 16.20 7.68
CA VAL A 179 13.90 16.36 6.29
C VAL A 179 12.86 17.45 6.09
N VAL A 180 11.87 17.55 6.98
CA VAL A 180 10.79 18.54 6.80
C VAL A 180 11.35 19.96 6.93
N GLY A 181 11.18 20.76 5.87
CA GLY A 181 11.62 22.16 5.84
C GLY A 181 13.13 22.37 5.76
N LYS A 182 13.91 21.35 5.37
CA LYS A 182 15.34 21.48 5.04
C LYS A 182 15.57 21.82 3.58
#